data_AF-A0A517TMR1-F1
#
_entry.id   AF-A0A517TMR1-F1
#
_cell.length_a   1.000
_cell.length_b   1.000
_cell.length_c   1.000
_cell.angle_alpha   90.00
_cell.angle_beta   90.00
_cell.angle_gamma   90.00
#
_symmetry.space_group_name_H-M   'P 1'
#
loop_
_entity.id
_entity.type
_entity.pdbx_description
1 polymer ?
#
loop_
_entity_poly.entity_id
_entity_poly.type
_entity_poly.pdbx_seq_one_letter_code
_entity_poly.pdbx_strand_id
1 'polypeptide(L)'
;MILNLEALPMKRLPLLCALSALAFASSANAATIVIETLGFNTNGVAFDATNEANASGELLNGAAFPGANVAGMTHDITLTYNNLDLDGDTTANDSVTFTINVTNPGPGLLFNQGLHTNWGTVEGMDVSVSGVSGVTTDGGAPIVFDGFVGAALGAGDGSGTVDRSATINGIPYSLMASGGTGFVFVQDFQDFAPVATLQYRNSGGTQGTLVARNWDLQFSTAIPEPTTLGLLGLGMIGFAARRR
;
A
#
# COMPACT_ATOMS: atom_id res chain seq x y z
N MET A 1 -50.96 -21.19 47.45
CA MET A 1 -50.71 -19.82 46.98
C MET A 1 -50.60 -19.89 45.46
N ILE A 2 -51.72 -19.65 44.79
CA ILE A 2 -51.88 -19.76 43.34
C ILE A 2 -51.63 -18.36 42.78
N LEU A 3 -50.58 -18.19 41.98
CA LEU A 3 -50.31 -16.92 41.29
C LEU A 3 -51.28 -16.81 40.10
N ASN A 4 -52.19 -15.85 40.21
CA ASN A 4 -53.08 -15.41 39.12
C ASN A 4 -52.23 -14.83 37.99
N LEU A 5 -52.27 -15.47 36.82
CA LEU A 5 -51.73 -14.96 35.57
C LEU A 5 -52.82 -14.14 34.87
N GLU A 6 -53.11 -12.94 35.39
CA GLU A 6 -54.01 -12.01 34.71
C GLU A 6 -53.30 -11.34 33.53
N ALA A 7 -53.82 -11.63 32.34
CA ALA A 7 -53.94 -10.76 31.17
C ALA A 7 -52.83 -9.70 30.94
N LEU A 8 -51.73 -10.13 30.31
CA LEU A 8 -50.87 -9.19 29.57
C LEU A 8 -51.58 -8.79 28.25
N PRO A 9 -51.85 -7.50 28.02
CA PRO A 9 -52.47 -7.05 26.77
C PRO A 9 -51.53 -7.32 25.58
N MET A 10 -52.02 -8.15 24.65
CA MET A 10 -51.45 -8.60 23.38
C MET A 10 -51.16 -7.49 22.33
N LYS A 11 -50.75 -6.28 22.74
CA LYS A 11 -50.51 -5.15 21.82
C LYS A 11 -49.05 -4.71 21.67
N ARG A 12 -48.10 -5.35 22.34
CA ARG A 12 -46.67 -4.94 22.30
C ARG A 12 -45.71 -5.99 21.72
N LEU A 13 -46.22 -7.04 21.09
CA LEU A 13 -45.39 -8.08 20.48
C LEU A 13 -44.66 -7.69 19.16
N PRO A 14 -45.14 -6.74 18.32
CA PRO A 14 -44.42 -6.45 17.06
C PRO A 14 -43.20 -5.54 17.24
N LEU A 15 -43.02 -4.91 18.41
CA LEU A 15 -41.89 -4.00 18.65
C LEU A 15 -40.60 -4.74 19.03
N LEU A 16 -40.73 -5.92 19.67
CA LEU A 16 -39.56 -6.68 20.12
C LEU A 16 -38.90 -7.47 18.97
N CYS A 17 -39.67 -7.96 18.00
CA CYS A 17 -39.13 -8.62 16.80
C CYS A 17 -38.46 -7.66 15.81
N ALA A 18 -38.87 -6.39 15.78
CA ALA A 18 -38.24 -5.36 14.93
C ALA A 18 -36.87 -4.92 15.47
N LEU A 19 -36.63 -5.04 16.78
CA LEU A 19 -35.37 -4.64 17.41
C LEU A 19 -34.27 -5.71 17.28
N SER A 20 -34.64 -6.99 17.14
CA SER A 20 -33.70 -8.08 16.86
C SER A 20 -33.24 -8.16 15.40
N ALA A 21 -33.92 -7.46 14.46
CA ALA A 21 -33.50 -7.34 13.07
C ALA A 21 -32.47 -6.21 12.84
N LEU A 22 -32.16 -5.40 13.86
CA LEU A 22 -31.17 -4.33 13.80
C LEU A 22 -29.70 -4.81 13.95
N ALA A 23 -29.46 -6.08 14.27
CA ALA A 23 -28.14 -6.55 14.72
C ALA A 23 -27.27 -7.21 13.64
N PHE A 24 -27.72 -7.28 12.38
CA PHE A 24 -26.93 -7.86 11.28
C PHE A 24 -26.71 -6.89 10.11
N ALA A 25 -26.62 -5.59 10.40
CA ALA A 25 -25.82 -4.75 9.52
C ALA A 25 -24.36 -5.19 9.73
N SER A 26 -23.90 -6.20 8.98
CA SER A 26 -22.48 -6.46 8.86
C SER A 26 -21.85 -5.18 8.35
N SER A 27 -21.14 -4.48 9.23
CA SER A 27 -20.23 -3.42 8.83
C SER A 27 -19.27 -4.05 7.83
N ALA A 28 -19.47 -3.80 6.54
CA ALA A 28 -18.50 -4.15 5.53
C ALA A 28 -17.30 -3.23 5.79
N ASN A 29 -16.29 -3.75 6.49
CA ASN A 29 -15.04 -3.04 6.69
C ASN A 29 -14.31 -3.04 5.35
N ALA A 30 -13.84 -1.89 4.88
CA ALA A 30 -12.94 -1.81 3.73
C ALA A 30 -11.82 -2.82 3.91
N ALA A 31 -11.62 -3.72 2.94
CA ALA A 31 -10.47 -4.59 2.97
C ALA A 31 -9.23 -3.74 2.64
N THR A 32 -8.15 -3.99 3.37
CA THR A 32 -6.88 -3.31 3.19
C THR A 32 -5.83 -4.36 2.93
N ILE A 33 -5.00 -4.14 1.91
CA ILE A 33 -3.86 -4.97 1.60
C ILE A 33 -2.60 -4.12 1.60
N VAL A 34 -1.49 -4.72 2.04
CA VAL A 34 -0.17 -4.13 1.93
C VAL A 34 0.63 -4.95 0.93
N ILE A 35 1.16 -4.27 -0.08
CA ILE A 35 2.18 -4.80 -0.96
C ILE A 35 3.52 -4.52 -0.29
N GLU A 36 4.09 -5.53 0.33
CA GLU A 36 5.32 -5.42 1.12
C GLU A 36 6.57 -5.51 0.23
N THR A 37 7.58 -4.73 0.59
CA THR A 37 8.96 -4.81 0.11
C THR A 37 9.09 -4.66 -1.42
N LEU A 38 8.32 -3.76 -2.01
CA LEU A 38 8.44 -3.41 -3.43
C LEU A 38 9.77 -2.70 -3.71
N GLY A 39 10.72 -3.36 -4.38
CA GLY A 39 12.05 -2.80 -4.71
C GLY A 39 12.45 -2.97 -6.19
N PHE A 40 13.75 -2.91 -6.49
CA PHE A 40 14.28 -3.00 -7.87
C PHE A 40 15.49 -3.93 -7.98
N ASN A 41 15.64 -4.57 -9.15
CA ASN A 41 16.82 -5.35 -9.53
C ASN A 41 17.31 -4.96 -10.93
N THR A 42 18.33 -5.67 -11.43
CA THR A 42 18.94 -5.43 -12.76
C THR A 42 17.94 -5.58 -13.92
N ASN A 43 16.89 -6.37 -13.75
CA ASN A 43 15.91 -6.68 -14.79
C ASN A 43 14.64 -5.84 -14.70
N GLY A 44 14.43 -5.09 -13.62
CA GLY A 44 13.26 -4.25 -13.43
C GLY A 44 12.90 -4.07 -11.97
N VAL A 45 11.64 -4.28 -11.66
CA VAL A 45 11.14 -4.26 -10.28
C VAL A 45 11.52 -5.59 -9.62
N ALA A 46 12.03 -5.54 -8.40
CA ALA A 46 12.34 -6.71 -7.58
C ALA A 46 11.39 -6.73 -6.40
N PHE A 47 10.60 -7.79 -6.30
CA PHE A 47 9.70 -7.97 -5.19
C PHE A 47 10.36 -8.87 -4.15
N ASP A 48 9.88 -8.86 -2.92
CA ASP A 48 10.12 -10.00 -2.05
C ASP A 48 9.55 -11.27 -2.75
N ALA A 49 10.22 -12.40 -2.59
CA ALA A 49 9.91 -13.67 -3.22
C ALA A 49 8.47 -14.16 -2.92
N THR A 50 7.84 -13.60 -1.88
CA THR A 50 6.44 -13.83 -1.50
C THR A 50 5.43 -13.13 -2.43
N ASN A 51 5.79 -11.99 -3.01
CA ASN A 51 4.92 -11.15 -3.84
C ASN A 51 5.33 -11.08 -5.32
N GLU A 52 6.51 -11.60 -5.71
CA GLU A 52 6.98 -11.64 -7.11
C GLU A 52 5.96 -12.28 -8.07
N ALA A 53 5.24 -13.32 -7.62
CA ALA A 53 4.34 -14.07 -8.49
C ALA A 53 3.08 -13.29 -8.94
N ASN A 54 2.77 -12.18 -8.26
CA ASN A 54 1.54 -11.41 -8.47
C ASN A 54 1.76 -10.16 -9.32
N ALA A 55 3.00 -9.71 -9.48
CA ALA A 55 3.32 -8.56 -10.30
C ALA A 55 3.48 -8.91 -11.79
N SER A 56 3.03 -8.01 -12.65
CA SER A 56 3.20 -8.10 -14.10
C SER A 56 3.10 -6.72 -14.75
N GLY A 57 3.34 -6.65 -16.07
CA GLY A 57 3.13 -5.42 -16.84
C GLY A 57 4.14 -4.30 -16.51
N GLU A 58 5.32 -4.65 -16.02
CA GLU A 58 6.36 -3.70 -15.61
C GLU A 58 6.86 -2.85 -16.80
N LEU A 59 6.65 -1.54 -16.71
CA LEU A 59 7.14 -0.56 -17.67
C LEU A 59 7.92 0.54 -16.96
N LEU A 60 9.02 0.97 -17.58
CA LEU A 60 9.76 2.15 -17.21
C LEU A 60 9.57 3.23 -18.27
N ASN A 61 9.00 4.37 -17.87
CA ASN A 61 8.68 5.48 -18.75
C ASN A 61 7.87 5.04 -19.99
N GLY A 62 6.96 4.08 -19.80
CA GLY A 62 6.09 3.53 -20.85
C GLY A 62 6.75 2.51 -21.78
N ALA A 63 7.99 2.10 -21.53
CA ALA A 63 8.71 1.07 -22.30
C ALA A 63 9.10 -0.11 -21.41
N ALA A 64 9.42 -1.25 -22.03
CA ALA A 64 9.97 -2.39 -21.29
C ALA A 64 11.28 -2.02 -20.58
N PHE A 65 11.51 -2.62 -19.41
CA PHE A 65 12.75 -2.41 -18.68
C PHE A 65 13.97 -2.82 -19.53
N PRO A 66 15.00 -1.96 -19.62
CA PRO A 66 16.10 -2.18 -20.56
C PRO A 66 17.14 -3.22 -20.09
N GLY A 67 16.97 -3.82 -18.90
CA GLY A 67 17.94 -4.76 -18.32
C GLY A 67 19.32 -4.15 -18.04
N ALA A 68 19.38 -2.83 -17.90
CA ALA A 68 20.61 -2.04 -17.75
C ALA A 68 20.34 -0.76 -16.95
N ASN A 69 21.42 -0.11 -16.51
CA ASN A 69 21.33 1.16 -15.77
C ASN A 69 20.61 2.22 -16.61
N VAL A 70 19.54 2.78 -16.06
CA VAL A 70 18.78 3.85 -16.70
C VAL A 70 19.07 5.14 -15.98
N ALA A 71 19.67 6.09 -16.69
CA ALA A 71 19.87 7.45 -16.21
C ALA A 71 18.67 8.32 -16.59
N GLY A 72 18.18 9.12 -15.65
CA GLY A 72 17.10 10.07 -15.91
C GLY A 72 16.79 10.93 -14.69
N MET A 73 16.23 12.12 -14.93
CA MET A 73 15.78 13.03 -13.86
C MET A 73 14.37 12.69 -13.34
N THR A 74 13.70 11.72 -13.97
CA THR A 74 12.38 11.22 -13.59
C THR A 74 12.26 9.78 -14.05
N HIS A 75 11.66 8.93 -13.21
CA HIS A 75 11.32 7.55 -13.54
C HIS A 75 9.85 7.30 -13.20
N ASP A 76 9.07 6.96 -14.22
CA ASP A 76 7.70 6.50 -14.08
C ASP A 76 7.68 4.98 -14.23
N ILE A 77 7.44 4.28 -13.14
CA ILE A 77 7.42 2.82 -13.11
C ILE A 77 5.98 2.36 -13.00
N THR A 78 5.43 1.85 -14.08
CA THR A 78 4.07 1.29 -14.11
C THR A 78 4.14 -0.20 -13.84
N LEU A 79 3.26 -0.69 -12.97
CA LEU A 79 3.12 -2.12 -12.67
C LEU A 79 1.67 -2.49 -12.39
N THR A 80 1.34 -3.76 -12.65
CA THR A 80 0.06 -4.36 -12.33
C THR A 80 0.26 -5.47 -11.33
N TYR A 81 -0.40 -5.38 -10.17
CA TYR A 81 -0.53 -6.47 -9.23
C TYR A 81 -1.83 -7.23 -9.45
N ASN A 82 -1.76 -8.55 -9.43
CA ASN A 82 -2.85 -9.48 -9.68
C ASN A 82 -3.02 -10.43 -8.49
N ASN A 83 -4.12 -11.18 -8.48
CA ASN A 83 -4.44 -12.15 -7.44
C ASN A 83 -4.42 -11.51 -6.04
N LEU A 84 -4.99 -10.30 -5.93
CA LEU A 84 -5.26 -9.67 -4.65
C LEU A 84 -6.66 -10.08 -4.17
N ASP A 85 -6.89 -9.99 -2.86
CA ASP A 85 -8.21 -10.13 -2.24
C ASP A 85 -8.51 -8.81 -1.52
N LEU A 86 -9.19 -7.90 -2.22
CA LEU A 86 -9.43 -6.52 -1.80
C LEU A 86 -10.92 -6.25 -1.50
N ASP A 87 -11.82 -7.20 -1.74
CA ASP A 87 -13.20 -7.17 -1.23
C ASP A 87 -13.47 -8.15 -0.08
N GLY A 88 -12.47 -8.94 0.33
CA GLY A 88 -12.54 -9.79 1.51
C GLY A 88 -13.42 -11.01 1.31
N ASP A 89 -13.63 -11.42 0.05
CA ASP A 89 -14.44 -12.58 -0.31
C ASP A 89 -13.65 -13.90 -0.26
N THR A 90 -12.36 -13.85 0.11
CA THR A 90 -11.39 -14.95 0.22
C THR A 90 -10.88 -15.49 -1.12
N THR A 91 -11.24 -14.85 -2.23
CA THR A 91 -10.79 -15.17 -3.58
C THR A 91 -9.73 -14.16 -4.01
N ALA A 92 -8.52 -14.65 -4.26
CA ALA A 92 -7.44 -13.84 -4.81
C ALA A 92 -7.62 -13.65 -6.33
N ASN A 93 -8.57 -12.80 -6.76
CA ASN A 93 -8.86 -12.54 -8.18
C ASN A 93 -8.79 -11.05 -8.56
N ASP A 94 -8.54 -10.14 -7.60
CA ASP A 94 -8.48 -8.70 -7.86
C ASP A 94 -7.15 -8.28 -8.48
N SER A 95 -7.18 -7.15 -9.19
CA SER A 95 -6.00 -6.56 -9.79
C SER A 95 -5.97 -5.03 -9.69
N VAL A 96 -4.78 -4.48 -9.50
CA VAL A 96 -4.54 -3.04 -9.44
C VAL A 96 -3.33 -2.69 -10.31
N THR A 97 -3.51 -1.69 -11.18
CA THR A 97 -2.42 -1.06 -11.95
C THR A 97 -2.16 0.32 -11.39
N PHE A 98 -0.89 0.65 -11.18
CA PHE A 98 -0.48 1.96 -10.70
C PHE A 98 0.92 2.32 -11.22
N THR A 99 1.27 3.59 -11.08
CA THR A 99 2.58 4.13 -11.47
C THR A 99 3.27 4.71 -10.25
N ILE A 100 4.50 4.28 -10.00
CA ILE A 100 5.42 4.92 -9.06
C ILE A 100 6.18 6.00 -9.79
N ASN A 101 6.02 7.24 -9.35
CA ASN A 101 6.74 8.38 -9.89
C ASN A 101 7.89 8.72 -8.96
N VAL A 102 9.10 8.66 -9.50
CA VAL A 102 10.33 9.08 -8.82
C VAL A 102 10.80 10.36 -9.47
N THR A 103 10.88 11.45 -8.70
CA THR A 103 11.34 12.75 -9.19
C THR A 103 12.64 13.18 -8.53
N ASN A 104 13.38 14.02 -9.26
CA ASN A 104 14.66 14.57 -8.85
C ASN A 104 15.65 13.52 -8.31
N PRO A 105 15.83 12.35 -8.96
CA PRO A 105 16.82 11.39 -8.57
C PRO A 105 18.25 11.84 -9.00
N GLY A 106 18.49 13.11 -9.35
CA GLY A 106 19.69 13.56 -10.06
C GLY A 106 19.83 12.83 -11.41
N PRO A 107 21.04 12.55 -11.96
CA PRO A 107 21.21 11.50 -12.95
C PRO A 107 20.86 10.15 -12.30
N GLY A 108 19.56 9.94 -12.11
CA GLY A 108 19.01 8.89 -11.29
C GLY A 108 19.27 7.58 -11.95
N LEU A 109 20.07 6.73 -11.33
CA LEU A 109 20.30 5.38 -11.83
C LEU A 109 19.36 4.42 -11.12
N LEU A 110 18.59 3.67 -11.89
CA LEU A 110 18.13 2.36 -11.48
C LEU A 110 19.33 1.43 -11.51
N PHE A 111 19.79 1.00 -10.34
CA PHE A 111 20.87 0.05 -10.18
C PHE A 111 20.34 -1.18 -9.44
N ASN A 112 20.96 -2.34 -9.60
CA ASN A 112 20.55 -3.63 -8.98
C ASN A 112 20.27 -3.59 -7.47
N GLN A 113 20.63 -2.51 -6.78
CA GLN A 113 20.50 -2.31 -5.34
C GLN A 113 19.51 -1.19 -4.95
N GLY A 114 18.89 -0.51 -5.92
CA GLY A 114 17.94 0.58 -5.70
C GLY A 114 18.17 1.81 -6.59
N LEU A 115 17.50 2.90 -6.22
CA LEU A 115 17.49 4.20 -6.89
C LEU A 115 18.42 5.20 -6.21
N HIS A 116 19.17 6.02 -6.95
CA HIS A 116 20.02 7.06 -6.32
C HIS A 116 20.31 8.31 -7.16
N THR A 117 20.66 9.36 -6.42
CA THR A 117 21.04 10.76 -6.69
C THR A 117 22.04 11.16 -7.79
N ASN A 118 22.86 10.24 -8.28
CA ASN A 118 24.33 10.37 -8.41
C ASN A 118 25.07 9.72 -7.22
N TRP A 119 25.96 8.77 -7.50
CA TRP A 119 26.68 7.94 -6.51
C TRP A 119 27.02 8.68 -5.22
N GLY A 120 26.52 8.19 -4.08
CA GLY A 120 26.70 8.81 -2.78
C GLY A 120 25.41 9.29 -2.12
N THR A 121 24.40 9.72 -2.89
CA THR A 121 23.32 10.56 -2.37
C THR A 121 21.92 10.08 -2.76
N VAL A 122 20.94 10.34 -1.88
CA VAL A 122 19.49 10.28 -2.18
C VAL A 122 18.83 11.67 -2.06
N GLU A 123 19.63 12.72 -1.92
CA GLU A 123 19.19 14.10 -1.70
C GLU A 123 18.22 14.56 -2.76
N GLY A 124 17.11 15.15 -2.32
CA GLY A 124 16.12 15.76 -3.19
C GLY A 124 15.19 14.79 -3.89
N MET A 125 15.36 13.47 -3.73
CA MET A 125 14.51 12.48 -4.39
C MET A 125 13.16 12.36 -3.69
N ASP A 126 12.09 12.42 -4.48
CA ASP A 126 10.73 12.24 -4.00
C ASP A 126 10.05 11.09 -4.75
N VAL A 127 9.34 10.22 -4.02
CA VAL A 127 8.65 9.03 -4.54
C VAL A 127 7.15 9.15 -4.24
N SER A 128 6.31 8.96 -5.24
CA SER A 128 4.85 9.04 -5.13
C SER A 128 4.17 7.96 -5.97
N VAL A 129 2.87 7.74 -5.76
CA VAL A 129 2.04 6.85 -6.58
C VAL A 129 0.98 7.66 -7.31
N SER A 130 0.77 7.36 -8.58
CA SER A 130 -0.30 7.92 -9.41
C SER A 130 -0.90 6.85 -10.32
N GLY A 131 -1.95 7.22 -11.07
CA GLY A 131 -2.53 6.35 -12.09
C GLY A 131 -3.15 5.06 -11.54
N VAL A 132 -3.54 5.04 -10.26
CA VAL A 132 -4.17 3.89 -9.62
C VAL A 132 -5.48 3.56 -10.32
N SER A 133 -5.57 2.34 -10.83
CA SER A 133 -6.73 1.84 -11.56
C SER A 133 -6.91 0.35 -11.27
N GLY A 134 -8.17 -0.08 -11.18
CA GLY A 134 -8.53 -1.43 -10.77
C GLY A 134 -9.87 -1.39 -10.06
N VAL A 135 -10.60 -2.50 -10.17
CA VAL A 135 -11.86 -2.71 -9.46
C VAL A 135 -11.85 -4.11 -8.89
N THR A 136 -12.56 -4.33 -7.80
CA THR A 136 -12.77 -5.68 -7.30
C THR A 136 -13.62 -6.49 -8.26
N THR A 137 -13.31 -7.76 -8.43
CA THR A 137 -13.90 -8.63 -9.47
C THR A 137 -15.39 -8.83 -9.25
N ASP A 138 -15.80 -8.97 -7.98
CA ASP A 138 -17.16 -9.37 -7.62
C ASP A 138 -17.99 -8.19 -7.09
N GLY A 139 -17.35 -7.15 -6.57
CA GLY A 139 -17.99 -5.92 -6.07
C GLY A 139 -17.92 -4.72 -7.00
N GLY A 140 -17.02 -4.71 -7.98
CA GLY A 140 -16.76 -3.56 -8.85
C GLY A 140 -16.28 -2.32 -8.08
N ALA A 141 -15.82 -2.49 -6.84
CA ALA A 141 -15.44 -1.39 -5.96
C ALA A 141 -14.10 -0.81 -6.43
N PRO A 142 -13.97 0.53 -6.58
CA PRO A 142 -12.70 1.13 -6.94
C PRO A 142 -11.62 0.85 -5.90
N ILE A 143 -10.45 0.45 -6.37
CA ILE A 143 -9.25 0.30 -5.54
C ILE A 143 -8.59 1.66 -5.39
N VAL A 144 -8.20 1.99 -4.16
CA VAL A 144 -7.61 3.27 -3.76
C VAL A 144 -6.23 3.01 -3.17
N PHE A 145 -5.27 3.89 -3.48
CA PHE A 145 -3.98 3.91 -2.79
C PHE A 145 -4.10 4.75 -1.53
N ASP A 146 -3.81 4.15 -0.38
CA ASP A 146 -3.91 4.81 0.92
C ASP A 146 -2.61 5.56 1.27
N GLY A 147 -1.48 5.05 0.80
CA GLY A 147 -0.16 5.62 1.06
C GLY A 147 0.94 4.57 1.15
N PHE A 148 2.17 5.06 1.26
CA PHE A 148 3.30 4.27 1.70
C PHE A 148 3.19 4.04 3.21
N VAL A 149 3.41 2.81 3.65
CA VAL A 149 3.39 2.42 5.07
C VAL A 149 4.74 1.94 5.58
N GLY A 150 5.72 1.84 4.70
CA GLY A 150 7.09 1.48 5.04
C GLY A 150 8.05 1.83 3.91
N ALA A 151 9.32 2.02 4.25
CA ALA A 151 10.37 2.28 3.27
C ALA A 151 11.73 1.81 3.76
N ALA A 152 12.58 1.42 2.81
CA ALA A 152 13.97 1.04 3.06
C ALA A 152 14.95 2.02 2.42
N LEU A 153 16.06 2.22 3.12
CA LEU A 153 17.26 2.88 2.64
C LEU A 153 18.41 1.86 2.62
N GLY A 154 19.18 1.86 1.53
CA GLY A 154 20.38 1.04 1.39
C GLY A 154 21.64 1.91 1.30
N ALA A 155 22.76 1.35 1.72
CA ALA A 155 24.07 1.95 1.50
C ALA A 155 25.11 0.88 1.17
N GLY A 156 25.93 1.12 0.15
CA GLY A 156 26.99 0.20 -0.25
C GLY A 156 28.32 0.89 -0.49
N ASP A 157 29.40 0.18 -0.23
CA ASP A 157 30.76 0.67 -0.48
C ASP A 157 31.72 -0.47 -0.84
N GLY A 158 32.65 -0.21 -1.76
CA GLY A 158 33.65 -1.18 -2.21
C GLY A 158 34.83 -1.39 -1.26
N SER A 159 35.03 -0.49 -0.28
CA SER A 159 36.14 -0.57 0.67
C SER A 159 35.83 -1.42 1.91
N GLY A 160 34.59 -1.90 2.05
CA GLY A 160 34.16 -2.71 3.19
C GLY A 160 33.77 -1.90 4.43
N THR A 161 33.63 -0.58 4.29
CA THR A 161 33.17 0.34 5.34
C THR A 161 32.01 1.18 4.79
N VAL A 162 30.94 1.32 5.57
CA VAL A 162 29.80 2.18 5.25
C VAL A 162 29.51 3.06 6.47
N ASP A 163 29.37 4.35 6.22
CA ASP A 163 28.95 5.37 7.20
C ASP A 163 28.11 6.40 6.44
N ARG A 164 26.78 6.18 6.42
CA ARG A 164 25.81 7.08 5.81
C ARG A 164 24.59 7.24 6.69
N SER A 165 23.97 8.40 6.59
CA SER A 165 22.62 8.61 7.11
C SER A 165 21.79 9.46 6.17
N ALA A 166 20.49 9.19 6.15
CA ALA A 166 19.50 9.99 5.48
C ALA A 166 18.21 10.01 6.30
N THR A 167 17.27 10.85 5.89
CA THR A 167 15.90 10.85 6.40
C THR A 167 14.93 10.54 5.28
N ILE A 168 13.87 9.82 5.61
CA ILE A 168 12.67 9.66 4.76
C ILE A 168 11.53 10.37 5.48
N ASN A 169 10.99 11.44 4.90
CA ASN A 169 9.97 12.29 5.55
C ASN A 169 10.35 12.75 6.96
N GLY A 170 11.65 13.00 7.20
CA GLY A 170 12.18 13.41 8.51
C GLY A 170 12.46 12.25 9.49
N ILE A 171 12.10 11.01 9.15
CA ILE A 171 12.44 9.82 9.93
C ILE A 171 13.90 9.45 9.65
N PRO A 172 14.79 9.36 10.66
CA PRO A 172 16.20 9.10 10.44
C PRO A 172 16.53 7.62 10.19
N TYR A 173 17.43 7.39 9.24
CA TYR A 173 18.03 6.10 8.90
C TYR A 173 19.54 6.22 9.03
N SER A 174 20.15 5.28 9.76
CA SER A 174 21.60 5.23 9.97
C SER A 174 22.13 3.89 9.48
N LEU A 175 23.02 3.96 8.48
CA LEU A 175 23.57 2.82 7.79
C LEU A 175 25.06 2.76 8.07
N MET A 176 25.43 1.80 8.92
CA MET A 176 26.81 1.63 9.36
C MET A 176 27.28 0.19 9.17
N ALA A 177 28.44 0.03 8.57
CA ALA A 177 29.22 -1.19 8.59
C ALA A 177 30.71 -0.84 8.73
N SER A 178 31.44 -1.60 9.55
CA SER A 178 32.88 -1.40 9.71
C SER A 178 33.60 -2.75 9.61
N GLY A 179 34.80 -2.72 9.00
CA GLY A 179 35.76 -3.82 9.15
C GLY A 179 35.64 -4.99 8.17
N GLY A 180 35.61 -4.73 6.86
CA GLY A 180 35.69 -5.78 5.83
C GLY A 180 36.75 -5.53 4.76
N THR A 181 37.04 -6.57 3.95
CA THR A 181 37.67 -6.43 2.63
C THR A 181 36.61 -6.70 1.56
N GLY A 182 36.41 -5.77 0.62
CA GLY A 182 35.48 -5.95 -0.50
C GLY A 182 34.14 -5.22 -0.31
N PHE A 183 33.21 -5.46 -1.24
CA PHE A 183 31.93 -4.76 -1.25
C PHE A 183 31.04 -5.16 -0.07
N VAL A 184 30.54 -4.16 0.65
CA VAL A 184 29.52 -4.32 1.70
C VAL A 184 28.29 -3.53 1.31
N PHE A 185 27.11 -4.09 1.58
CA PHE A 185 25.82 -3.42 1.44
C PHE A 185 25.02 -3.61 2.72
N VAL A 186 24.59 -2.50 3.31
CA VAL A 186 23.72 -2.46 4.49
C VAL A 186 22.40 -1.82 4.12
N GLN A 187 21.35 -2.21 4.82
CA GLN A 187 20.01 -1.69 4.63
C GLN A 187 19.34 -1.50 5.98
N ASP A 188 18.42 -0.54 6.03
CA ASP A 188 17.55 -0.30 7.16
C ASP A 188 16.15 0.00 6.62
N PHE A 189 15.13 -0.48 7.33
CA PHE A 189 13.73 -0.41 6.94
C PHE A 189 12.91 0.01 8.15
N GLN A 190 11.94 0.90 7.93
CA GLN A 190 11.02 1.31 8.98
C GLN A 190 9.60 1.45 8.46
N ASP A 191 8.66 1.01 9.30
CA ASP A 191 7.23 1.22 9.12
C ASP A 191 6.80 2.58 9.67
N PHE A 192 5.77 3.15 9.06
CA PHE A 192 5.15 4.41 9.46
C PHE A 192 3.66 4.45 9.08
N ALA A 193 2.93 5.42 9.63
CA ALA A 193 1.54 5.65 9.22
C ALA A 193 1.48 6.05 7.73
N PRO A 194 0.40 5.71 7.00
CA PRO A 194 0.29 5.99 5.57
C PRO A 194 0.65 7.42 5.17
N VAL A 195 1.56 7.56 4.20
CA VAL A 195 1.95 8.86 3.61
C VAL A 195 1.86 8.82 2.09
N ALA A 196 1.40 9.90 1.47
CA ALA A 196 1.20 9.94 0.02
C ALA A 196 2.52 10.05 -0.78
N THR A 197 3.59 10.54 -0.17
CA THR A 197 4.87 10.82 -0.83
C THR A 197 6.01 10.57 0.16
N LEU A 198 7.08 9.95 -0.33
CA LEU A 198 8.33 9.77 0.42
C LEU A 198 9.36 10.78 -0.08
N GLN A 199 9.94 11.55 0.83
CA GLN A 199 10.97 12.54 0.55
C GLN A 199 12.29 12.10 1.18
N TYR A 200 13.29 11.86 0.35
CA TYR A 200 14.61 11.43 0.77
C TYR A 200 15.54 12.64 0.90
N ARG A 201 16.22 12.76 2.04
CA ARG A 201 17.20 13.82 2.30
C ARG A 201 18.41 13.24 3.00
N ASN A 202 19.61 13.52 2.53
CA ASN A 202 20.83 13.10 3.21
C ASN A 202 20.94 13.85 4.55
N SER A 203 21.35 13.15 5.59
CA SER A 203 21.54 13.74 6.92
C SER A 203 22.99 13.68 7.40
N GLY A 204 23.86 12.90 6.76
CA GLY A 204 25.29 12.86 7.09
C GLY A 204 26.01 11.59 6.67
N GLY A 205 27.14 11.35 7.33
CA GLY A 205 28.06 10.23 7.09
C GLY A 205 29.09 10.52 5.99
N THR A 206 30.20 9.78 6.03
CA THR A 206 31.40 10.08 5.25
C THR A 206 31.73 9.06 4.17
N GLN A 207 31.11 7.87 4.18
CA GLN A 207 31.53 6.77 3.32
C GLN A 207 30.39 5.88 2.83
N GLY A 208 30.41 5.55 1.53
CA GLY A 208 29.42 4.70 0.86
C GLY A 208 28.39 5.48 0.03
N THR A 209 27.69 4.75 -0.82
CA THR A 209 26.63 5.25 -1.70
C THR A 209 25.26 4.90 -1.18
N LEU A 210 24.43 5.92 -0.96
CA LEU A 210 23.02 5.76 -0.59
C LEU A 210 22.15 5.41 -1.80
N VAL A 211 21.17 4.54 -1.58
CA VAL A 211 20.12 4.17 -2.52
C VAL A 211 18.77 4.08 -1.80
N ALA A 212 17.66 4.48 -2.42
CA ALA A 212 16.33 4.05 -2.00
C ALA A 212 16.06 2.65 -2.52
N ARG A 213 15.59 1.76 -1.65
CA ARG A 213 15.62 0.33 -1.93
C ARG A 213 14.24 -0.25 -2.20
N ASN A 214 13.41 -0.29 -1.16
CA ASN A 214 12.11 -0.94 -1.17
C ASN A 214 11.07 -0.06 -0.47
N TRP A 215 9.80 -0.27 -0.79
CA TRP A 215 8.66 0.42 -0.18
C TRP A 215 7.52 -0.54 0.09
N ASP A 216 6.72 -0.20 1.10
CA ASP A 216 5.51 -0.91 1.42
C ASP A 216 4.32 -0.01 1.08
N LEU A 217 3.41 -0.52 0.24
CA LEU A 217 2.32 0.24 -0.33
C LEU A 217 1.00 -0.32 0.17
N GLN A 218 0.14 0.55 0.70
CA GLN A 218 -1.17 0.16 1.16
C GLN A 218 -2.26 0.54 0.16
N PHE A 219 -3.15 -0.41 -0.12
CA PHE A 219 -4.33 -0.21 -0.93
C PHE A 219 -5.58 -0.65 -0.17
N SER A 220 -6.70 0.01 -0.47
CA SER A 220 -8.00 -0.32 0.07
C SER A 220 -9.09 -0.25 -1.00
N THR A 221 -10.28 -0.74 -0.66
CA THR A 221 -11.48 -0.56 -1.48
C THR A 221 -12.48 0.33 -0.77
N ALA A 222 -13.05 1.26 -1.52
CA ALA A 222 -14.22 1.98 -1.04
C ALA A 222 -15.43 1.05 -1.13
N ILE A 223 -15.81 0.42 -0.03
CA ILE A 223 -17.00 -0.42 -0.01
C ILE A 223 -18.23 0.49 -0.16
N PRO A 224 -19.07 0.31 -1.20
CA PRO A 224 -20.32 1.03 -1.31
C PRO A 224 -21.15 0.76 -0.05
N GLU A 225 -21.67 1.81 0.60
CA GLU A 225 -22.57 1.64 1.74
C GLU A 225 -23.62 0.58 1.39
N PRO A 226 -23.82 -0.43 2.26
CA PRO A 226 -24.63 -1.56 1.86
C PRO A 226 -26.06 -1.05 1.65
N THR A 227 -26.55 -1.22 0.41
CA THR A 227 -27.88 -0.81 -0.07
C THR A 227 -29.01 -1.29 0.82
N THR A 228 -28.74 -2.23 1.74
CA THR A 228 -29.56 -2.56 2.90
C THR A 228 -30.06 -1.34 3.67
N LEU A 229 -29.33 -0.23 3.85
CA LEU A 229 -29.89 0.97 4.50
C LEU A 229 -31.01 1.61 3.68
N GLY A 230 -30.83 1.71 2.36
CA GLY A 230 -31.85 2.20 1.43
C GLY A 230 -33.06 1.25 1.34
N LEU A 231 -32.81 -0.06 1.33
CA LEU A 231 -33.84 -1.11 1.35
C LEU A 231 -34.57 -1.19 2.69
N LEU A 232 -33.90 -0.96 3.82
CA LEU A 232 -34.52 -0.86 5.15
C LEU A 232 -35.38 0.40 5.24
N GLY A 233 -34.91 1.52 4.70
CA GLY A 233 -35.67 2.76 4.56
C GLY A 233 -36.93 2.57 3.72
N LEU A 234 -36.82 1.93 2.55
CA LEU A 234 -37.94 1.59 1.68
C LEU A 234 -38.90 0.59 2.35
N GLY A 235 -38.38 -0.41 3.05
CA GLY A 235 -39.17 -1.37 3.81
C GLY A 235 -39.97 -0.69 4.93
N MET A 236 -39.35 0.22 5.69
CA MET A 236 -40.02 1.00 6.73
C MET A 236 -41.07 1.94 6.15
N ILE A 237 -40.82 2.56 5.01
CA ILE A 237 -41.82 3.38 4.29
C ILE A 237 -42.99 2.52 3.81
N GLY A 238 -42.73 1.33 3.26
CA GLY A 238 -43.75 0.37 2.83
C GLY A 238 -44.63 -0.12 3.99
N PHE A 239 -44.05 -0.40 5.14
CA PHE A 239 -44.79 -0.78 6.35
C PHE A 239 -45.57 0.38 6.98
N ALA A 240 -45.04 1.61 6.93
CA ALA A 240 -45.73 2.81 7.39
C ALA A 240 -46.90 3.19 6.47
N ALA A 241 -46.76 3.01 5.14
CA ALA A 241 -47.80 3.28 4.15
C ALA A 241 -48.95 2.26 4.23
N ARG A 242 -48.68 1.00 4.58
CA ARG A 242 -49.71 -0.06 4.72
C ARG A 242 -50.54 0.06 6.01
N ARG A 243 -50.16 0.94 6.94
CA ARG A 243 -50.85 1.17 8.23
C ARG A 243 -51.79 2.38 8.23
N ARG A 244 -51.93 3.07 7.10
CA ARG A 244 -52.99 4.08 6.87
C ARG A 244 -54.11 3.46 6.04
#